data_AF-A0A815LUE6-F1
#
_entry.id   AF-A0A815LUE6-F1
#
_cell.length_a   1.000
_cell.length_b   1.000
_cell.length_c   1.000
_cell.angle_alpha   90.00
_cell.angle_beta   90.00
_cell.angle_gamma   90.00
#
_symmetry.space_group_name_H-M   'P 1'
#
loop_
_entity.id
_entity.type
_entity.pdbx_description
1 polymer ?
#
loop_
_entity_poly.entity_id
_entity_poly.type
_entity_poly.pdbx_seq_one_letter_code
_entity_poly.pdbx_strand_id
1 'polypeptide(L)'
;MLFCLFIISSIFIPIKTISIEDSNSTTIFSTDKLPRVGPVLDFRILPYIGNGHIATVVYSDFIYMSGLYNGENAIDHVFPSTINWKFIIISKSSLYTLNVSPGIFIETHQNHEVRTERRLFASQ
;
A
#
# COMPACT_ATOMS: atom_id res chain seq x y z
N MET A 1 42.73 28.68 27.26
CA MET A 1 41.60 28.94 26.34
C MET A 1 41.50 27.76 25.38
N LEU A 2 40.38 27.12 25.09
CA LEU A 2 39.06 26.95 25.67
C LEU A 2 38.47 25.77 24.85
N PHE A 3 37.88 24.80 25.51
CA PHE A 3 37.22 23.60 24.95
C PHE A 3 36.29 23.90 23.77
N CYS A 4 36.19 22.99 22.79
CA CYS A 4 34.90 22.72 22.14
C CYS A 4 34.86 21.32 21.49
N LEU A 5 34.48 20.35 22.32
CA LEU A 5 34.02 19.02 21.92
C LEU A 5 32.54 19.17 21.51
N PHE A 6 32.23 19.33 20.22
CA PHE A 6 30.83 19.31 19.77
C PHE A 6 30.36 17.86 19.68
N ILE A 7 29.89 17.33 20.80
CA ILE A 7 29.02 16.15 20.83
C ILE A 7 27.67 16.60 20.25
N ILE A 8 27.46 16.40 18.95
CA ILE A 8 26.10 16.44 18.40
C ILE A 8 25.52 15.04 18.66
N SER A 9 24.96 14.85 19.86
CA SER A 9 24.06 13.72 20.10
C SER A 9 22.80 13.96 19.30
N SER A 10 22.77 13.54 18.04
CA SER A 10 21.53 13.41 17.28
C SER A 10 20.77 12.20 17.83
N ILE A 11 20.07 12.43 18.94
CA ILE A 11 19.01 11.57 19.43
C ILE A 11 17.93 11.59 18.35
N PHE A 12 17.88 10.54 17.52
CA PHE A 12 16.75 10.30 16.66
C PHE A 12 15.59 9.85 17.55
N ILE A 13 14.70 10.79 17.86
CA ILE A 13 13.41 10.51 18.52
C ILE A 13 12.56 9.78 17.47
N PRO A 14 12.03 8.58 17.73
CA PRO A 14 11.13 7.94 16.78
C PRO A 14 9.86 8.79 16.68
N ILE A 15 9.57 9.25 15.47
CA ILE A 15 8.34 9.96 15.13
C ILE A 15 7.17 8.98 15.34
N LYS A 16 6.42 9.19 16.42
CA LYS A 16 5.13 8.54 16.65
C LYS A 16 4.06 9.32 15.90
N THR A 17 3.81 8.96 14.64
CA THR A 17 2.54 9.32 13.99
C THR A 17 1.66 8.08 13.96
N ILE A 18 1.05 7.79 15.10
CA ILE A 18 -0.05 6.82 15.21
C ILE A 18 -1.34 7.62 15.14
N SER A 19 -1.83 7.86 13.93
CA SER A 19 -3.26 8.13 13.73
C SER A 19 -3.92 6.78 13.49
N ILE A 20 -4.29 6.11 14.58
CA ILE A 20 -5.31 5.04 14.52
C ILE A 20 -6.62 5.81 14.37
N GLU A 21 -7.10 5.94 13.14
CA GLU A 21 -8.49 6.34 12.92
C GLU A 21 -9.39 5.25 13.55
N ASP A 22 -10.39 5.73 14.29
CA ASP A 22 -11.38 4.94 15.00
C ASP A 22 -11.86 3.75 14.17
N SER A 23 -11.90 2.58 14.80
CA SER A 23 -12.45 1.33 14.22
C SER A 23 -13.95 1.42 13.89
N ASN A 24 -14.56 2.61 13.96
CA ASN A 24 -15.96 2.90 13.69
C ASN A 24 -16.14 3.89 12.51
N SER A 25 -15.07 4.21 11.78
CA SER A 25 -15.20 4.95 10.52
C SER A 25 -15.87 4.06 9.47
N THR A 26 -17.03 4.51 8.97
CA THR A 26 -17.81 3.81 7.93
C THR A 26 -17.08 3.73 6.58
N THR A 27 -15.92 4.39 6.44
CA THR A 27 -15.13 4.45 5.21
C THR A 27 -13.95 3.48 5.19
N ILE A 28 -13.76 2.67 6.25
CA ILE A 28 -12.61 1.81 6.39
C ILE A 28 -13.02 0.34 6.30
N PHE A 29 -12.47 -0.37 5.32
CA PHE A 29 -12.57 -1.82 5.20
C PHE A 29 -11.25 -2.46 5.62
N SER A 30 -11.27 -3.37 6.59
CA SER A 30 -10.05 -4.03 7.07
C SER A 30 -10.19 -5.55 7.13
N THR A 31 -9.10 -6.25 6.86
CA THR A 31 -9.01 -7.71 6.96
C THR A 31 -7.61 -8.15 7.36
N ASP A 32 -7.51 -9.30 8.04
CA ASP A 32 -6.26 -9.98 8.36
C ASP A 32 -5.76 -10.89 7.23
N LYS A 33 -6.63 -11.18 6.24
CA LYS A 33 -6.36 -12.16 5.19
C LYS A 33 -6.69 -11.63 3.81
N LEU A 34 -5.75 -11.83 2.88
CA LEU A 34 -6.01 -11.57 1.47
C LEU A 34 -6.86 -12.68 0.85
N PRO A 35 -7.75 -12.33 -0.10
CA PRO A 35 -8.50 -13.31 -0.86
C PRO A 35 -7.56 -14.18 -1.71
N ARG A 36 -7.68 -15.50 -1.56
CA ARG A 36 -6.81 -16.47 -2.24
C ARG A 36 -7.62 -17.62 -2.83
N VAL A 37 -7.20 -18.08 -4.00
CA VAL A 37 -7.63 -19.35 -4.62
C VAL A 37 -6.40 -20.25 -4.68
N GLY A 38 -6.26 -21.12 -3.68
CA GLY A 38 -5.04 -21.90 -3.49
C GLY A 38 -3.83 -21.01 -3.16
N PRO A 39 -2.68 -21.16 -3.84
CA PRO A 39 -1.49 -20.35 -3.57
C PRO A 39 -1.56 -18.93 -4.18
N VAL A 40 -2.56 -18.65 -5.02
CA VAL A 40 -2.65 -17.42 -5.83
C VAL A 40 -3.66 -16.44 -5.22
N LEU A 41 -3.36 -15.14 -5.32
CA LEU A 41 -4.30 -14.07 -4.95
C LEU A 41 -5.46 -13.98 -5.95
N ASP A 42 -6.68 -13.77 -5.46
CA ASP A 42 -7.83 -13.54 -6.34
C ASP A 42 -7.96 -12.05 -6.69
N PHE A 43 -7.35 -11.65 -7.82
CA PHE A 43 -7.38 -10.26 -8.31
C PHE A 43 -8.78 -9.74 -8.64
N ARG A 44 -9.78 -10.60 -8.80
CA ARG A 44 -11.16 -10.17 -9.13
C ARG A 44 -11.86 -9.47 -7.99
N ILE A 45 -11.41 -9.71 -6.76
CA ILE A 45 -12.02 -9.19 -5.52
C ILE A 45 -11.04 -8.34 -4.69
N LEU A 46 -9.84 -8.09 -5.22
CA LEU A 46 -8.93 -7.11 -4.67
C LEU A 46 -9.37 -5.69 -5.08
N PRO A 47 -9.13 -4.69 -4.24
CA PRO A 47 -9.56 -3.33 -4.53
C PRO A 47 -8.73 -2.69 -5.65
N TYR A 48 -9.35 -1.74 -6.34
CA TYR A 48 -8.71 -0.86 -7.32
C TYR A 48 -8.33 0.46 -6.66
N ILE A 49 -7.15 0.96 -6.97
CA ILE A 49 -6.66 2.28 -6.57
C ILE A 49 -6.44 3.10 -7.84
N GLY A 50 -7.09 4.24 -7.95
CA GLY A 50 -7.02 5.09 -9.13
C GLY A 50 -7.57 6.49 -8.92
N ASN A 51 -7.28 7.39 -9.84
CA ASN A 51 -7.64 8.82 -9.81
C ASN A 51 -8.52 9.24 -11.00
N GLY A 52 -9.05 8.28 -11.77
CA GLY A 52 -9.83 8.53 -12.98
C GLY A 52 -9.00 8.71 -14.25
N HIS A 53 -7.67 8.91 -14.14
CA HIS A 53 -6.75 8.87 -15.28
C HIS A 53 -5.95 7.56 -15.32
N ILE A 54 -5.43 7.13 -14.16
CA ILE A 54 -4.75 5.86 -13.98
C ILE A 54 -5.42 5.05 -12.87
N ALA A 55 -5.37 3.73 -12.99
CA ALA A 55 -5.84 2.80 -11.97
C ALA A 55 -5.02 1.51 -11.96
N THR A 56 -4.91 0.86 -10.81
CA THR A 56 -4.32 -0.47 -10.69
C THR A 56 -5.06 -1.29 -9.64
N VAL A 57 -5.11 -2.61 -9.81
CA VAL A 57 -5.53 -3.53 -8.76
C VAL A 57 -4.36 -3.72 -7.81
N VAL A 58 -4.61 -3.71 -6.49
CA VAL A 58 -3.56 -3.97 -5.52
C VAL A 58 -2.86 -5.32 -5.83
N TYR A 59 -1.52 -5.33 -5.84
CA TYR A 59 -0.65 -6.46 -6.22
C TYR A 59 -0.65 -6.85 -7.71
N SER A 60 -1.36 -6.13 -8.57
CA SER A 60 -1.33 -6.41 -10.01
C SER A 60 -0.02 -5.95 -10.65
N ASP A 61 0.39 -6.70 -11.66
CA ASP A 61 1.50 -6.36 -12.55
C ASP A 61 1.08 -5.37 -13.65
N PHE A 62 -0.14 -4.83 -13.59
CA PHE A 62 -0.69 -3.95 -14.61
C PHE A 62 -1.23 -2.63 -14.04
N ILE A 63 -1.01 -1.55 -14.80
CA ILE A 63 -1.65 -0.25 -14.63
C ILE A 63 -2.53 0.00 -15.85
N TYR A 64 -3.76 0.44 -15.59
CA TYR A 64 -4.75 0.86 -16.57
C TYR A 64 -4.73 2.37 -16.69
N MET A 65 -4.83 2.89 -17.91
CA MET A 65 -4.87 4.33 -18.19
C MET A 65 -6.03 4.66 -19.13
N SER A 66 -6.82 5.67 -18.77
CA SER A 66 -7.91 6.13 -19.61
C SER A 66 -7.39 6.72 -20.92
N GLY A 67 -8.08 6.42 -22.03
CA GLY A 67 -7.73 6.93 -23.36
C GLY A 67 -6.73 6.07 -24.12
N LEU A 68 -6.22 4.99 -23.53
CA LEU A 68 -5.34 4.05 -24.23
C LEU A 68 -6.09 2.77 -24.58
N TYR A 69 -6.48 2.67 -25.85
CA TYR A 69 -7.21 1.52 -26.39
C TYR A 69 -6.39 0.88 -27.51
N ASN A 70 -6.25 -0.45 -27.49
CA ASN A 70 -5.73 -1.18 -28.63
C ASN A 70 -6.89 -1.57 -29.56
N GLY A 71 -6.75 -1.24 -30.85
CA GLY A 71 -7.74 -1.55 -31.88
C GLY A 71 -7.85 -3.05 -32.22
N GLU A 72 -6.95 -3.89 -31.72
CA GLU A 72 -6.94 -5.34 -31.95
C GLU A 72 -7.51 -6.06 -30.72
N ASN A 73 -8.65 -6.74 -30.87
CA ASN A 73 -9.30 -7.62 -29.88
C ASN A 73 -9.79 -7.00 -28.56
N ALA A 74 -9.83 -5.67 -28.42
CA ALA A 74 -10.37 -4.98 -27.23
C ALA A 74 -9.74 -5.41 -25.89
N ILE A 75 -8.53 -5.98 -25.92
CA ILE A 75 -7.76 -6.28 -24.72
C ILE A 75 -7.13 -4.94 -24.30
N ASP A 76 -7.54 -4.45 -23.14
CA ASP A 76 -7.10 -3.17 -22.58
C ASP A 76 -5.58 -3.00 -22.66
N HIS A 77 -5.13 -1.81 -23.05
CA HIS A 77 -3.71 -1.52 -23.16
C HIS A 77 -3.15 -1.32 -21.74
N VAL A 78 -2.67 -2.42 -21.18
CA VAL A 78 -2.07 -2.46 -19.84
C VAL A 78 -0.60 -2.07 -19.91
N PHE A 79 -0.19 -1.14 -19.05
CA PHE A 79 1.24 -0.89 -18.82
C PHE A 79 1.75 -1.83 -17.72
N PRO A 80 2.98 -2.36 -17.85
CA PRO A 80 3.65 -3.03 -16.74
C PRO A 80 3.68 -2.13 -15.51
N SER A 81 3.25 -2.67 -14.38
CA SER A 81 3.23 -1.98 -13.10
C SER A 81 4.64 -1.70 -12.62
N THR A 82 4.96 -0.42 -12.41
CA THR A 82 6.22 0.02 -11.79
C THR A 82 6.15 0.05 -10.26
N ILE A 83 4.98 -0.25 -9.70
CA ILE A 83 4.65 -0.11 -8.28
C ILE A 83 4.44 -1.46 -7.60
N ASN A 84 4.47 -2.57 -8.34
CA ASN A 84 4.38 -3.89 -7.73
C ASN A 84 5.70 -4.25 -7.04
N TRP A 85 5.64 -4.48 -5.74
CA TRP A 85 6.77 -4.96 -4.96
C TRP A 85 6.32 -6.04 -4.00
N LYS A 86 7.17 -7.06 -3.84
CA LYS A 86 6.91 -8.21 -2.98
C LYS A 86 7.93 -8.22 -1.85
N PHE A 87 7.46 -8.04 -0.62
CA PHE A 87 8.30 -8.24 0.57
C PHE A 87 8.05 -9.65 1.09
N ILE A 88 9.13 -10.37 1.36
CA ILE A 88 9.06 -11.65 2.04
C ILE A 88 9.42 -11.38 3.50
N ILE A 89 8.39 -11.16 4.33
CA ILE A 89 8.54 -10.93 5.77
C ILE A 89 7.84 -12.09 6.48
N ILE A 90 8.55 -12.72 7.43
CA ILE A 90 7.92 -13.63 8.39
C ILE A 90 7.21 -12.75 9.42
N SER A 91 5.98 -12.34 9.11
CA SER A 91 5.16 -11.52 10.00
C SER A 91 4.37 -12.39 10.96
N LYS A 92 4.25 -11.97 12.21
CA LYS A 92 3.33 -12.58 13.18
C LYS A 92 1.89 -12.19 12.90
N SER A 93 1.67 -10.97 12.42
CA SER A 93 0.35 -10.48 12.03
C SER A 93 0.44 -9.58 10.80
N SER A 94 -0.60 -9.64 9.98
CA SER A 94 -0.81 -8.79 8.83
C SER A 94 -2.18 -8.13 8.93
N LEU A 95 -2.26 -6.86 8.53
CA LEU A 95 -3.50 -6.10 8.46
C LEU A 95 -3.54 -5.37 7.13
N TYR A 96 -4.63 -5.56 6.39
CA TYR A 96 -4.89 -4.93 5.11
C TYR A 96 -6.10 -4.02 5.27
N THR A 97 -5.96 -2.75 4.92
CA THR A 97 -6.96 -1.73 5.14
C THR A 97 -7.16 -0.92 3.86
N LEU A 98 -8.40 -0.79 3.41
CA LEU A 98 -8.82 0.14 2.37
C LEU A 98 -9.62 1.27 3.02
N ASN A 99 -9.10 2.50 2.95
CA ASN A 99 -9.85 3.67 3.34
C ASN A 99 -10.39 4.36 2.09
N VAL A 100 -11.71 4.29 1.89
CA VAL A 100 -12.36 4.84 0.68
C VAL A 100 -12.51 6.35 0.70
N SER A 101 -12.37 6.99 1.88
CA SER A 101 -12.43 8.45 1.99
C SER A 101 -11.25 9.13 1.28
N PRO A 102 -9.98 8.80 1.59
CA PRO A 102 -8.82 9.29 0.86
C PRO A 102 -8.43 8.41 -0.35
N GLY A 103 -9.06 7.25 -0.56
CA GLY A 103 -8.70 6.32 -1.64
C GLY A 103 -7.34 5.64 -1.45
N ILE A 104 -7.00 5.27 -0.22
CA ILE A 104 -5.69 4.70 0.14
C ILE A 104 -5.85 3.24 0.57
N PHE A 105 -5.01 2.37 0.01
CA PHE A 105 -4.80 1.02 0.50
C PHE A 105 -3.55 0.96 1.40
N ILE A 106 -3.68 0.36 2.57
CA ILE A 106 -2.63 0.24 3.58
C ILE A 106 -2.44 -1.22 3.92
N GLU A 107 -1.19 -1.68 3.89
CA GLU A 107 -0.78 -3.02 4.33
C GLU A 107 0.22 -2.85 5.47
N THR A 108 -0.10 -3.43 6.63
CA THR A 108 0.75 -3.42 7.80
C THR A 108 1.17 -4.84 8.13
N HIS A 109 2.48 -5.07 8.23
CA HIS A 109 3.05 -6.31 8.73
C HIS A 109 3.78 -6.03 10.03
N GLN A 110 3.47 -6.82 11.05
CA GLN A 110 4.11 -6.72 12.35
C GLN A 110 4.86 -8.03 12.64
N ASN A 111 6.13 -7.88 13.00
CA ASN A 111 6.90 -8.90 13.70
C ASN A 111 7.30 -8.37 15.09
N HIS A 112 8.03 -9.15 15.88
CA HIS A 112 8.42 -8.79 17.25
C HIS A 112 9.26 -7.50 17.31
N GLU A 113 10.08 -7.26 16.30
CA GLU A 113 11.04 -6.15 16.28
C GLU A 113 10.70 -5.07 15.26
N VAL A 114 9.97 -5.43 14.19
CA VAL A 114 9.76 -4.54 13.04
C VAL A 114 8.28 -4.45 12.70
N ARG A 115 7.82 -3.21 12.49
CA ARG A 115 6.55 -2.89 11.84
C ARG A 115 6.85 -2.32 10.47
N THR A 116 6.31 -2.95 9.43
CA THR A 116 6.36 -2.43 8.06
C THR A 116 4.97 -1.98 7.68
N GLU A 117 4.88 -0.79 7.10
CA GLU A 117 3.63 -0.25 6.57
C GLU A 117 3.84 0.18 5.13
N ARG A 118 2.99 -0.30 4.23
CA ARG A 118 2.94 0.10 2.84
C ARG A 118 1.64 0.85 2.60
N ARG A 119 1.73 1.99 1.92
CA ARG A 119 0.56 2.77 1.48
C ARG A 119 0.57 2.86 -0.03
N LEU A 120 -0.55 2.56 -0.65
CA LEU A 120 -0.78 2.69 -2.08
C LEU A 120 -1.94 3.67 -2.32
N PHE A 121 -1.70 4.67 -3.16
CA PHE A 121 -2.66 5.69 -3.54
C PHE A 121 -2.32 6.19 -4.94
N ALA A 122 -3.34 6.70 -5.65
CA ALA A 122 -3.15 7.45 -6.88
C ALA A 122 -3.29 8.95 -6.54
N SER A 123 -2.29 9.76 -6.92
CA SER A 123 -2.39 11.21 -6.74
C SER A 123 -3.56 11.76 -7.55
N GLN A 124 -4.27 12.75 -7.02
CA GLN A 124 -5.22 13.54 -7.79
C GLN A 124 -4.47 14.54 -8.67
#